data_AF-A0A7S4D1A1-F1
#
_entry.id   AF-A0A7S4D1A1-F1
#
_cell.length_a   1.000
_cell.length_b   1.000
_cell.length_c   1.000
_cell.angle_alpha   90.00
_cell.angle_beta   90.00
_cell.angle_gamma   90.00
#
_symmetry.space_group_name_H-M   'P 1'
#
loop_
_entity.id
_entity.type
_entity.pdbx_description
1 polymer ?
#
loop_
_entity_poly.entity_id
_entity_poly.type
_entity_poly.pdbx_seq_one_letter_code
_entity_poly.pdbx_strand_id
1 'polypeptide(L)'
;HDELKGTRHGRSLLERVANVRTALPMLTTQYRMHPDICAVVDKLFYSSRIVTAVQTRRERPEPLAMWWVEAAGEEQPLGTSMENPTEAAAVRRVCLWLLRHRPGKSVLVLTFYKAQLRALCSLLWGDEKNPQLRDVRVLTVDAAQGQQGDIVVLSCVRTGALGFSA
;
A
#
# COMPACT_ATOMS: atom_id res chain seq x y z
N HIS A 1 -26.62 16.39 -6.32
CA HIS A 1 -25.62 15.34 -6.00
C HIS A 1 -26.17 14.22 -5.10
N ASP A 2 -27.44 14.24 -4.68
CA ASP A 2 -28.06 13.21 -3.81
C ASP A 2 -28.96 12.18 -4.55
N GLU A 3 -29.11 12.24 -5.87
CA GLU A 3 -30.05 11.36 -6.59
C GLU A 3 -29.52 9.95 -6.92
N LEU A 4 -28.26 9.63 -6.63
CA LEU A 4 -27.67 8.33 -6.98
C LEU A 4 -27.54 7.34 -5.82
N LYS A 5 -27.77 7.76 -4.56
CA LYS A 5 -27.64 6.88 -3.38
C LYS A 5 -28.69 5.76 -3.30
N GLY A 6 -29.75 5.82 -4.10
CA GLY A 6 -30.82 4.79 -4.13
C GLY A 6 -30.66 3.70 -5.20
N THR A 7 -29.73 3.85 -6.15
CA THR A 7 -29.81 3.11 -7.43
C THR A 7 -29.10 1.75 -7.45
N ARG A 8 -28.49 1.30 -6.33
CA ARG A 8 -27.72 0.01 -6.22
C ARG A 8 -26.61 -0.19 -7.28
N HIS A 9 -26.19 0.85 -8.00
CA HIS A 9 -25.10 0.77 -9.00
C HIS A 9 -23.71 0.64 -8.39
N GLY A 10 -23.54 0.94 -7.09
CA GLY A 10 -22.27 0.75 -6.39
C GLY A 10 -21.91 -0.70 -6.06
N ARG A 11 -22.77 -1.67 -6.40
CA ARG A 11 -22.52 -3.10 -6.15
C ARG A 11 -22.10 -3.80 -7.43
N SER A 12 -20.98 -4.52 -7.37
CA SER A 12 -20.50 -5.32 -8.49
C SER A 12 -21.46 -6.48 -8.80
N LEU A 13 -21.43 -7.00 -10.04
CA LEU A 13 -22.22 -8.18 -10.41
C LEU A 13 -21.87 -9.38 -9.51
N LEU A 14 -20.59 -9.53 -9.16
CA LEU A 14 -20.12 -10.59 -8.27
C LEU A 14 -20.78 -10.50 -6.90
N GLU A 15 -20.85 -9.31 -6.30
CA GLU A 15 -21.54 -9.09 -5.02
C GLU A 15 -23.04 -9.38 -5.10
N ARG A 16 -23.68 -9.04 -6.23
CA ARG A 16 -25.09 -9.36 -6.44
C ARG A 16 -25.32 -10.88 -6.48
N VAL A 17 -24.47 -11.61 -7.20
CA VAL A 17 -24.53 -13.08 -7.28
C VAL A 17 -24.19 -13.73 -5.93
N ALA A 18 -23.20 -13.21 -5.21
CA ALA A 18 -22.81 -13.68 -3.87
C ALA A 18 -23.94 -13.56 -2.85
N ASN A 19 -24.81 -12.54 -2.98
CA ASN A 19 -25.96 -12.38 -2.09
C ASN A 19 -27.13 -13.32 -2.43
N VAL A 20 -27.19 -13.85 -3.65
CA VAL A 20 -28.24 -14.80 -4.08
C VAL A 20 -27.80 -16.25 -3.90
N ARG A 21 -26.50 -16.53 -4.03
CA ARG A 21 -25.92 -17.87 -3.81
C ARG A 21 -25.47 -18.04 -2.37
N THR A 22 -25.71 -19.22 -1.81
CA THR A 22 -25.36 -19.56 -0.42
C THR A 22 -23.87 -19.74 -0.15
N ALA A 23 -23.06 -20.08 -1.16
CA ALA A 23 -21.61 -20.17 -1.03
C ALA A 23 -20.89 -19.94 -2.37
N LEU A 24 -19.83 -19.12 -2.34
CA LEU A 24 -18.86 -19.00 -3.42
C LEU A 24 -17.56 -19.75 -3.03
N PRO A 25 -16.94 -20.51 -3.94
CA PRO A 25 -15.66 -21.14 -3.66
C PRO A 25 -14.59 -20.06 -3.43
N MET A 26 -13.88 -20.19 -2.30
CA MET A 26 -12.85 -19.25 -1.88
C MET A 26 -11.49 -19.91 -1.97
N LEU A 27 -10.54 -19.23 -2.62
CA LEU A 27 -9.14 -19.65 -2.61
C LEU A 27 -8.52 -19.26 -1.27
N THR A 28 -8.01 -20.25 -0.55
CA THR A 28 -7.50 -20.09 0.82
C THR A 28 -5.98 -20.03 0.88
N THR A 29 -5.25 -20.38 -0.18
CA THR A 29 -3.78 -20.39 -0.16
C THR A 29 -3.22 -19.14 -0.84
N GLN A 30 -2.39 -18.38 -0.12
CA GLN A 30 -1.69 -17.21 -0.66
C GLN A 30 -0.19 -17.51 -0.87
N TYR A 31 0.36 -16.95 -1.95
CA TYR A 31 1.74 -17.21 -2.41
C TYR A 31 2.63 -15.95 -2.46
N ARG A 32 2.09 -14.77 -2.11
CA ARG A 32 2.74 -13.49 -2.38
C ARG A 32 3.42 -12.90 -1.15
N MET A 33 2.74 -12.79 -0.02
CA MET A 33 3.18 -11.99 1.12
C MET A 33 3.87 -12.82 2.20
N HIS A 34 4.69 -12.15 3.03
CA HIS A 34 5.28 -12.75 4.23
C HIS A 34 4.18 -13.26 5.18
N PRO A 35 4.38 -14.40 5.88
CA PRO A 35 3.40 -14.94 6.83
C PRO A 35 2.82 -13.94 7.82
N ASP A 36 3.63 -13.03 8.37
CA ASP A 36 3.17 -12.03 9.34
C ASP A 36 2.22 -10.98 8.72
N ILE A 37 2.52 -10.55 7.48
CA ILE A 37 1.63 -9.66 6.73
C ILE A 37 0.31 -10.39 6.42
N CYS A 38 0.41 -11.66 6.02
CA CYS A 38 -0.75 -12.52 5.79
C CYS A 38 -1.62 -12.64 7.04
N ALA A 39 -1.00 -12.86 8.21
CA ALA A 39 -1.73 -13.03 9.47
C ALA A 39 -2.59 -11.79 9.81
N VAL A 40 -2.06 -10.58 9.58
CA VAL A 40 -2.80 -9.34 9.81
C VAL A 40 -3.96 -9.20 8.80
N VAL A 41 -3.69 -9.38 7.51
CA VAL A 41 -4.70 -9.24 6.45
C VAL A 41 -5.81 -10.28 6.59
N ASP A 42 -5.44 -11.53 6.87
CA ASP A 42 -6.37 -12.65 7.04
C ASP A 42 -7.30 -12.44 8.24
N LYS A 43 -6.75 -11.98 9.36
CA LYS A 43 -7.52 -11.66 10.56
C LYS A 43 -8.53 -10.52 10.31
N LEU A 44 -8.13 -9.48 9.58
CA LEU A 44 -8.96 -8.30 9.35
C LEU A 44 -10.04 -8.52 8.30
N PHE A 45 -9.73 -9.22 7.19
CA PHE A 45 -10.60 -9.24 6.01
C PHE A 45 -11.14 -10.62 5.62
N TYR A 46 -10.51 -11.71 6.09
CA TYR A 46 -10.82 -13.06 5.61
C TYR A 46 -11.24 -14.05 6.70
N SER A 47 -11.39 -13.58 7.95
CA SER A 47 -11.86 -14.39 9.08
C SER A 47 -10.96 -15.61 9.39
N SER A 48 -9.65 -15.43 9.26
CA SER A 48 -8.66 -16.49 9.55
C SER A 48 -8.76 -17.72 8.61
N ARG A 49 -9.11 -17.50 7.34
CA ARG A 49 -9.31 -18.56 6.32
C ARG A 49 -8.18 -18.63 5.30
N ILE A 50 -7.22 -17.70 5.33
CA ILE A 50 -6.10 -17.65 4.40
C ILE A 50 -4.85 -18.26 5.03
N VAL A 51 -4.18 -19.15 4.30
CA VAL A 51 -2.95 -19.82 4.72
C VAL A 51 -1.82 -19.44 3.78
N THR A 52 -0.64 -19.19 4.34
CA THR A 52 0.58 -18.94 3.56
C THR A 52 1.17 -20.24 3.04
N ALA A 53 1.43 -20.31 1.73
CA ALA A 53 2.09 -21.46 1.13
C ALA A 53 3.49 -21.71 1.73
N VAL A 54 3.86 -22.98 1.87
CA VAL A 54 5.15 -23.39 2.48
C VAL A 54 6.35 -22.82 1.72
N GLN A 55 6.26 -22.76 0.39
CA GLN A 55 7.31 -22.18 -0.46
C GLN A 55 7.53 -20.70 -0.16
N THR A 56 6.45 -19.91 -0.11
CA THR A 56 6.50 -18.47 0.22
C THR A 56 7.09 -18.20 1.60
N ARG A 57 6.79 -19.06 2.59
CA ARG A 57 7.41 -18.95 3.93
C ARG A 57 8.93 -19.19 3.89
N ARG A 58 9.42 -20.04 2.99
CA ARG A 58 10.88 -20.29 2.84
C ARG A 58 11.58 -19.17 2.07
N GLU A 59 10.92 -18.60 1.08
CA GLU A 59 11.46 -17.52 0.23
C GLU A 59 11.51 -16.15 0.93
N ARG A 60 10.77 -15.99 2.03
CA ARG A 60 10.75 -14.78 2.84
C ARG A 60 11.14 -15.08 4.29
N PRO A 61 12.43 -15.33 4.57
CA PRO A 61 12.91 -15.73 5.89
C PRO A 61 13.08 -14.56 6.87
N GLU A 62 12.76 -13.33 6.46
CA GLU A 62 12.97 -12.15 7.30
C GLU A 62 12.19 -12.24 8.62
N PRO A 63 12.86 -12.12 9.78
CA PRO A 63 12.20 -12.31 11.09
C PRO A 63 11.20 -11.19 11.43
N LEU A 64 11.29 -10.05 10.74
CA LEU A 64 10.36 -8.95 10.90
C LEU A 64 10.00 -8.40 9.51
N ALA A 65 8.75 -8.57 9.11
CA ALA A 65 8.28 -8.20 7.78
C ALA A 65 7.65 -6.80 7.69
N MET A 66 7.42 -6.14 8.83
CA MET A 66 6.75 -4.83 8.89
C MET A 66 7.45 -3.92 9.89
N TRP A 67 7.67 -2.67 9.48
CA TRP A 67 8.15 -1.60 10.35
C TRP A 67 7.19 -0.43 10.28
N TRP A 68 6.95 0.20 11.43
CA TRP A 68 6.33 1.51 11.49
C TRP A 68 7.41 2.56 11.61
N VAL A 69 7.43 3.53 10.69
CA VAL A 69 8.36 4.66 10.71
C VAL A 69 7.56 5.90 11.01
N GLU A 70 7.74 6.44 12.20
CA GLU A 70 7.06 7.67 12.60
C GLU A 70 7.70 8.89 11.92
N ALA A 71 6.86 9.71 11.30
CA ALA A 71 7.24 11.01 10.76
C ALA A 71 6.42 12.08 11.46
N ALA A 72 7.06 12.90 12.30
CA ALA A 72 6.44 14.02 13.01
C ALA A 72 6.20 15.22 12.06
N GLY A 73 5.49 14.97 10.96
CA GLY A 73 5.07 15.97 10.00
C GLY A 73 3.62 16.38 10.19
N GLU A 74 3.20 17.44 9.49
CA GLU A 74 1.80 17.85 9.39
C GLU A 74 1.36 17.76 7.93
N GLU A 75 0.11 17.34 7.71
CA GLU A 75 -0.51 17.34 6.38
C GLU A 75 -0.79 18.78 5.91
N GLN A 76 -0.53 19.03 4.63
CA GLN A 76 -0.75 20.32 3.98
C GLN A 76 -1.68 20.12 2.78
N PRO A 77 -2.72 20.96 2.62
CA PRO A 77 -3.59 20.91 1.46
C PRO A 77 -2.90 21.49 0.22
N LEU A 78 -2.96 20.75 -0.89
CA LEU A 78 -2.52 21.21 -2.20
C LEU A 78 -3.66 21.00 -3.21
N GLY A 79 -4.43 22.07 -3.46
CA GLY A 79 -5.64 22.02 -4.27
C GLY A 79 -6.71 21.14 -3.62
N THR A 80 -7.09 20.05 -4.29
CA THR A 80 -8.07 19.05 -3.79
C THR A 80 -7.41 17.79 -3.20
N SER A 81 -6.11 17.83 -2.96
CA SER A 81 -5.33 16.70 -2.43
C SER A 81 -4.47 17.13 -1.25
N MET A 82 -3.81 16.17 -0.59
CA MET A 82 -2.98 16.40 0.59
C MET A 82 -1.56 15.92 0.33
N GLU A 83 -0.60 16.60 0.93
CA GLU A 83 0.79 16.14 1.01
C GLU A 83 1.35 16.35 2.41
N ASN A 84 2.41 15.62 2.73
CA ASN A 84 3.15 15.76 3.98
C ASN A 84 4.63 15.75 3.61
N PRO A 85 5.26 16.95 3.50
CA PRO A 85 6.65 17.07 3.07
C PRO A 85 7.64 16.34 3.99
N THR A 86 7.38 16.36 5.31
CA THR A 86 8.21 15.68 6.31
C THR A 86 8.15 14.17 6.14
N GLU A 87 6.95 13.62 5.90
CA GLU A 87 6.77 12.21 5.61
C GLU A 87 7.43 11.84 4.27
N ALA A 88 7.31 12.67 3.24
CA ALA A 88 7.96 12.43 1.95
C ALA A 88 9.50 12.37 2.07
N ALA A 89 10.08 13.24 2.91
CA ALA A 89 11.50 13.20 3.24
C ALA A 89 11.90 11.94 4.04
N ALA A 90 11.03 11.46 4.94
CA ALA A 90 11.22 10.20 5.65
C ALA A 90 11.18 9.00 4.68
N VAL A 91 10.20 8.95 3.78
CA VAL A 91 10.08 7.93 2.73
C VAL A 91 11.34 7.90 1.86
N ARG A 92 11.86 9.06 1.43
CA ARG A 92 13.13 9.13 0.69
C ARG A 92 14.28 8.49 1.46
N ARG A 93 14.45 8.82 2.74
CA ARG A 93 15.51 8.23 3.59
C ARG A 93 15.36 6.71 3.70
N VAL A 94 14.13 6.22 3.89
CA VAL A 94 13.84 4.78 3.96
C VAL A 94 14.15 4.10 2.62
N CYS A 95 13.72 4.67 1.50
CA CYS A 95 14.00 4.12 0.16
C CYS A 95 15.51 4.03 -0.09
N LEU A 96 16.26 5.09 0.24
CA LEU A 96 17.71 5.09 0.08
C LEU A 96 18.38 4.02 0.96
N TRP A 97 17.91 3.85 2.20
CA TRP A 97 18.40 2.80 3.08
C TRP A 97 18.10 1.41 2.52
N LEU A 98 16.88 1.18 2.01
CA LEU A 98 16.47 -0.10 1.42
C LEU A 98 17.31 -0.47 0.20
N LEU A 99 17.51 0.48 -0.74
CA LEU A 99 18.32 0.23 -1.93
C LEU A 99 19.77 -0.15 -1.59
N ARG A 100 20.32 0.39 -0.49
CA ARG A 100 21.68 0.08 -0.03
C ARG A 100 21.78 -1.27 0.69
N HIS A 101 20.79 -1.62 1.51
CA HIS A 101 20.87 -2.79 2.40
C HIS A 101 20.13 -4.02 1.86
N ARG A 102 19.28 -3.84 0.83
CA ARG A 102 18.51 -4.90 0.18
C ARG A 102 18.68 -4.83 -1.35
N PRO A 103 19.93 -4.95 -1.84
CA PRO A 103 20.19 -4.88 -3.28
C PRO A 103 19.44 -5.99 -4.03
N GLY A 104 18.97 -5.67 -5.24
CA GLY A 104 18.22 -6.61 -6.09
C GLY A 104 16.75 -6.79 -5.72
N LYS A 105 16.26 -6.15 -4.64
CA LYS A 105 14.83 -6.14 -4.28
C LYS A 105 14.16 -4.89 -4.86
N SER A 106 13.01 -5.09 -5.50
CA SER A 106 12.20 -3.99 -6.00
C SER A 106 11.49 -3.25 -4.86
N VAL A 107 11.54 -1.91 -4.88
CA VAL A 107 10.87 -1.05 -3.91
C VAL A 107 9.67 -0.36 -4.58
N LEU A 108 8.51 -0.48 -3.94
CA LEU A 108 7.27 0.18 -4.36
C LEU A 108 6.78 1.10 -3.24
N VAL A 109 6.65 2.39 -3.53
CA VAL A 109 6.03 3.37 -2.64
C VAL A 109 4.56 3.52 -3.00
N LEU A 110 3.68 3.37 -2.02
CA LEU A 110 2.24 3.59 -2.16
C LEU A 110 1.83 4.82 -1.37
N THR A 111 0.91 5.60 -1.92
CA THR A 111 0.29 6.72 -1.21
C THR A 111 -1.20 6.86 -1.55
N PHE A 112 -1.98 7.43 -0.65
CA PHE A 112 -3.42 7.67 -0.89
C PHE A 112 -3.69 8.97 -1.67
N TYR A 113 -2.70 9.87 -1.77
CA TYR A 113 -2.93 11.23 -2.29
C TYR A 113 -2.08 11.53 -3.52
N LYS A 114 -2.70 12.13 -4.54
CA LYS A 114 -2.02 12.51 -5.79
C LYS A 114 -0.99 13.62 -5.59
N ALA A 115 -1.23 14.56 -4.66
CA ALA A 115 -0.23 15.58 -4.32
C ALA A 115 1.02 14.92 -3.72
N GLN A 116 0.84 14.06 -2.71
CA GLN A 116 1.95 13.28 -2.15
C GLN A 116 2.68 12.44 -3.20
N LEU A 117 1.97 11.80 -4.14
CA LEU A 117 2.61 11.04 -5.22
C LEU A 117 3.57 11.93 -6.01
N ARG A 118 3.11 13.12 -6.43
CA ARG A 118 3.94 14.07 -7.19
C ARG A 118 5.14 14.56 -6.36
N ALA A 119 4.93 14.86 -5.09
CA ALA A 119 5.99 15.27 -4.17
C ALA A 119 7.06 14.18 -4.02
N LEU A 120 6.64 12.92 -3.85
CA LEU A 120 7.54 11.76 -3.77
C LEU A 120 8.29 11.53 -5.08
N CYS A 121 7.61 11.59 -6.23
CA CYS A 121 8.25 11.48 -7.55
C CYS A 121 9.33 12.56 -7.74
N SER A 122 9.01 13.81 -7.40
CA SER A 122 9.96 14.92 -7.46
C SER A 122 11.18 14.69 -6.55
N LEU A 123 10.94 14.33 -5.28
CA LEU A 123 12.01 14.11 -4.29
C LEU A 123 12.89 12.90 -4.60
N LEU A 124 12.32 11.80 -5.10
CA LEU A 124 13.06 10.58 -5.38
C LEU A 124 13.79 10.68 -6.73
N TRP A 125 13.12 11.14 -7.78
CA TRP A 125 13.67 11.08 -9.13
C TRP A 125 14.50 12.31 -9.50
N GLY A 126 14.30 13.41 -8.79
CA GLY A 126 15.10 14.64 -8.86
C GLY A 126 16.38 14.62 -8.02
N ASP A 127 16.66 13.55 -7.26
CA ASP A 127 17.87 13.45 -6.44
C ASP A 127 19.10 13.08 -7.29
N GLU A 128 19.82 14.10 -7.77
CA GLU A 128 21.04 13.92 -8.57
C GLU A 128 22.17 13.24 -7.80
N LYS A 129 22.19 13.33 -6.46
CA LYS A 129 23.23 12.70 -5.63
C LYS A 129 22.99 11.20 -5.45
N ASN A 130 21.76 10.74 -5.67
CA ASN A 130 21.36 9.34 -5.48
C ASN A 130 20.49 8.86 -6.66
N PRO A 131 21.07 8.71 -7.87
CA PRO A 131 20.33 8.39 -9.08
C PRO A 131 19.56 7.05 -9.00
N GLN A 132 19.99 6.10 -8.18
CA GLN A 132 19.30 4.83 -7.92
C GLN A 132 17.88 5.00 -7.35
N LEU A 133 17.55 6.17 -6.77
CA LEU A 133 16.18 6.45 -6.33
C LEU A 133 15.18 6.53 -7.49
N ARG A 134 15.65 6.68 -8.74
CA ARG A 134 14.83 6.60 -9.94
C ARG A 134 14.23 5.22 -10.19
N ASP A 135 14.83 4.16 -9.64
CA ASP A 135 14.33 2.80 -9.76
C ASP A 135 13.14 2.52 -8.82
N VAL A 136 12.87 3.42 -7.86
CA VAL A 136 11.75 3.31 -6.94
C VAL A 136 10.46 3.69 -7.66
N ARG A 137 9.53 2.73 -7.72
CA ARG A 137 8.19 2.96 -8.28
C ARG A 137 7.32 3.66 -7.24
N VAL A 138 6.54 4.65 -7.67
CA VAL A 138 5.59 5.38 -6.81
C VAL A 138 4.21 5.29 -7.45
N LEU A 139 3.21 4.77 -6.71
CA LEU A 139 1.84 4.62 -7.19
C LEU A 139 0.83 5.09 -6.14
N THR A 140 -0.36 5.48 -6.58
CA THR A 140 -1.49 5.57 -5.66
C THR A 140 -2.01 4.19 -5.31
N VAL A 141 -2.67 4.04 -4.16
CA VAL A 141 -3.27 2.76 -3.76
C VAL A 141 -4.25 2.23 -4.82
N ASP A 142 -5.06 3.10 -5.43
CA ASP A 142 -5.99 2.72 -6.51
C ASP A 142 -5.25 2.21 -7.76
N ALA A 143 -4.12 2.84 -8.11
CA ALA A 143 -3.32 2.46 -9.28
C ALA A 143 -2.46 1.20 -9.04
N ALA A 144 -2.28 0.81 -7.78
CA ALA A 144 -1.48 -0.35 -7.39
C ALA A 144 -2.25 -1.68 -7.51
N GLN A 145 -3.54 -1.66 -7.89
CA GLN A 145 -4.32 -2.88 -8.03
C GLN A 145 -3.65 -3.86 -9.01
N GLY A 146 -3.31 -5.06 -8.51
CA GLY A 146 -2.63 -6.10 -9.30
C GLY A 146 -1.10 -5.93 -9.41
N GLN A 147 -0.55 -4.81 -8.96
CA GLN A 147 0.89 -4.57 -8.90
C GLN A 147 1.49 -5.16 -7.62
N GLN A 148 2.77 -5.53 -7.66
CA GLN A 148 3.51 -6.02 -6.51
C GLN A 148 4.95 -5.52 -6.55
N GLY A 149 5.55 -5.38 -5.37
CA GLY A 149 6.98 -5.14 -5.17
C GLY A 149 7.49 -6.08 -4.08
N ASP A 150 8.80 -6.34 -4.08
CA ASP A 150 9.41 -7.16 -3.03
C ASP A 150 9.28 -6.50 -1.66
N ILE A 151 9.47 -5.16 -1.65
CA ILE A 151 9.36 -4.29 -0.49
C ILE A 151 8.37 -3.17 -0.82
N VAL A 152 7.41 -2.93 0.07
CA VAL A 152 6.40 -1.88 -0.07
C VAL A 152 6.57 -0.86 1.05
N VAL A 153 6.63 0.43 0.69
CA VAL A 153 6.61 1.56 1.63
C VAL A 153 5.27 2.27 1.48
N LEU A 154 4.44 2.25 2.52
CA LEU A 154 3.15 2.93 2.52
C LEU A 154 3.28 4.32 3.17
N SER A 155 2.93 5.36 2.42
CA SER A 155 2.83 6.75 2.89
C SER A 155 1.37 7.10 3.16
N CYS A 156 1.05 7.32 4.44
CA CYS A 156 -0.30 7.58 4.94
C CYS A 156 -0.72 9.05 4.78
N VAL A 157 0.23 9.99 4.80
CA VAL A 157 0.06 11.46 4.66
C VAL A 157 -0.66 12.12 5.83
N ARG A 158 -1.78 11.53 6.26
CA ARG A 158 -2.65 12.13 7.25
C ARG A 158 -2.12 12.05 8.67
N THR A 159 -2.23 13.16 9.40
CA THR A 159 -1.73 13.35 10.77
C THR A 159 -2.86 13.71 11.74
N GLY A 160 -4.01 14.21 11.25
CA GLY A 160 -5.11 14.67 12.11
C GLY A 160 -6.33 13.74 12.22
N ALA A 161 -6.61 12.91 11.20
CA ALA A 161 -7.73 11.94 11.23
C ALA A 161 -7.56 10.82 10.19
N LEU A 162 -7.92 9.59 10.56
CA LEU A 162 -8.01 8.44 9.65
C LEU A 162 -8.99 8.74 8.51
N GLY A 163 -8.48 8.92 7.30
CA GLY A 163 -9.28 9.17 6.11
C GLY A 163 -9.83 7.88 5.51
N PHE A 164 -10.86 7.28 6.13
CA PHE A 164 -11.85 6.41 5.48
C PHE A 164 -13.23 6.45 6.17
N SER A 165 -13.45 7.41 7.08
CA SER A 165 -14.76 7.63 7.71
C SER A 165 -15.52 8.65 6.88
N ALA A 166 -16.38 8.16 6.00
CA ALA A 166 -17.51 8.93 5.49
C ALA A 166 -18.65 8.93 6.52
#